data_AF-A0AAV4V2B1-F1
#
_entry.id   AF-A0AAV4V2B1-F1
#
_cell.length_a   1.000
_cell.length_b   1.000
_cell.length_c   1.000
_cell.angle_alpha   90.00
_cell.angle_beta   90.00
_cell.angle_gamma   90.00
#
_symmetry.space_group_name_H-M   'P 1'
#
loop_
_entity.id
_entity.type
_entity.pdbx_description
1 polymer ?
#
loop_
_entity_poly.entity_id
_entity_poly.type
_entity_poly.pdbx_seq_one_letter_code
_entity_poly.pdbx_strand_id
1 'polypeptide(L)'
;METEDFNALTGDSSLSEENKYGLKWYSKYKCSSFLLCLLYRTGLLVESDKTFGSKIIFRMLLLLVLLANTYRAYSYFAYPSKIISDLFFRINFIQFLSYLLSIAMWYAMRRKRKSLSILLCRLRNSHPFTRSRLQTFLLLFACSMPITFEIMARITMARKVAGSLDNYYFSIVLFSLLSWVQIIMYPMWTNLIVLSYGLLCQTICRQLHLLRAHIEKCPPQEFTILMQSDVVKHELKINLSVQLLQKVFSVPSFFMACSHFCTCITALGTIILLGSSKLPFMILIQISFMFVNACGGLLSCLWMAGGLPREASKLKDAYCRKLQQRRLLVGEEGAACFEKKLLEISSYVLSGCNIISFYRSSILGLAGTILTYAVLLINSH
;
A
#
# COMPACT_ATOMS: atom_id res chain seq x y z
N MET A 1 -0.41 20.82 -23.09
CA MET A 1 -1.67 21.12 -23.81
C MET A 1 -2.81 20.16 -23.42
N GLU A 2 -2.74 19.49 -22.24
CA GLU A 2 -3.81 18.62 -21.70
C GLU A 2 -4.24 19.04 -20.28
N THR A 3 -3.89 20.26 -19.86
CA THR A 3 -4.17 20.79 -18.51
C THR A 3 -5.23 21.87 -18.46
N GLU A 4 -5.76 22.30 -19.61
CA GLU A 4 -6.71 23.42 -19.69
C GLU A 4 -8.18 22.98 -19.87
N ASP A 5 -8.44 21.82 -20.48
CA ASP A 5 -9.83 21.40 -20.76
C ASP A 5 -10.61 20.84 -19.56
N PHE A 6 -9.95 20.56 -18.43
CA PHE A 6 -10.63 20.06 -17.24
C PHE A 6 -11.11 21.16 -16.27
N ASN A 7 -10.60 22.39 -16.42
CA ASN A 7 -11.00 23.50 -15.55
C ASN A 7 -12.35 24.12 -15.97
N ALA A 8 -12.85 23.81 -17.16
CA ALA A 8 -14.10 24.38 -17.68
C ALA A 8 -15.38 23.67 -17.19
N LEU A 9 -15.27 22.49 -16.57
CA LEU A 9 -16.43 21.65 -16.17
C LEU A 9 -16.69 21.59 -14.65
N THR A 10 -15.85 22.24 -13.85
CA THR A 10 -16.04 22.35 -12.40
C THR A 10 -16.23 23.82 -12.04
N GLY A 11 -17.48 24.23 -11.76
CA GLY A 11 -17.77 25.53 -11.16
C GLY A 11 -16.98 25.71 -9.86
N ASP A 12 -15.92 26.51 -9.94
CA ASP A 12 -14.77 26.49 -9.03
C ASP A 12 -14.91 27.47 -7.85
N SER A 13 -16.12 27.90 -7.50
CA SER A 13 -16.35 28.82 -6.37
C SER A 13 -16.54 28.09 -5.04
N SER A 14 -17.03 26.85 -5.02
CA SER A 14 -17.31 26.10 -3.78
C SER A 14 -16.12 25.28 -3.25
N LEU A 15 -15.16 24.92 -4.11
CA LEU A 15 -13.93 24.18 -3.76
C LEU A 15 -12.84 25.08 -3.16
N SER A 16 -12.92 26.40 -3.38
CA SER A 16 -11.95 27.38 -2.90
C SER A 16 -12.13 27.72 -1.41
N GLU A 17 -13.37 27.88 -0.93
CA GLU A 17 -13.62 28.22 0.47
C GLU A 17 -13.49 27.02 1.43
N GLU A 18 -13.88 25.81 1.01
CA GLU A 18 -13.72 24.59 1.80
C GLU A 18 -12.23 24.25 2.08
N ASN A 19 -11.34 24.68 1.18
CA ASN A 19 -9.89 24.49 1.31
C ASN A 19 -9.23 25.38 2.39
N LYS A 20 -9.81 26.52 2.76
CA LYS A 20 -9.18 27.46 3.71
C LYS A 20 -9.48 27.12 5.18
N TYR A 21 -10.66 26.57 5.45
CA TYR A 21 -11.08 26.11 6.79
C TYR A 21 -10.91 24.60 7.01
N GLY A 22 -10.84 23.82 5.94
CA GLY A 22 -10.79 22.36 5.96
C GLY A 22 -9.41 21.71 6.16
N LEU A 23 -8.35 22.45 6.52
CA LEU A 23 -7.01 21.86 6.75
C LEU A 23 -6.63 21.67 8.23
N LYS A 24 -7.20 22.44 9.17
CA LYS A 24 -6.88 22.37 10.63
C LYS A 24 -7.53 21.20 11.39
N TRP A 25 -8.32 20.35 10.74
CA TRP A 25 -9.16 19.34 11.41
C TRP A 25 -8.38 18.21 12.09
N TYR A 26 -7.12 18.01 11.70
CA TYR A 26 -6.32 16.89 12.17
C TYR A 26 -5.90 17.04 13.65
N SER A 27 -5.78 18.27 14.16
CA SER A 27 -5.43 18.56 15.56
C SER A 27 -6.38 17.89 16.56
N LYS A 28 -7.68 17.81 16.22
CA LYS A 28 -8.72 17.15 17.02
C LYS A 28 -8.56 15.63 17.11
N TYR A 29 -7.81 15.01 16.19
CA TYR A 29 -7.72 13.55 16.04
C TYR A 29 -6.30 12.98 16.12
N LYS A 30 -5.34 13.79 16.60
CA LYS A 30 -4.01 13.32 17.02
C LYS A 30 -4.08 12.09 17.96
N CYS A 31 -5.18 11.93 18.69
CA CYS A 31 -5.40 10.83 19.64
C CYS A 31 -6.30 9.66 19.17
N SER A 32 -7.09 9.76 18.09
CA SER A 32 -8.10 8.71 17.80
C SER A 32 -7.67 7.64 16.80
N SER A 33 -6.77 7.97 15.86
CA SER A 33 -6.29 7.03 14.85
C SER A 33 -4.78 6.99 14.81
N PHE A 34 -4.20 5.92 15.38
CA PHE A 34 -2.76 5.70 15.44
C PHE A 34 -2.08 5.76 14.05
N LEU A 35 -2.76 5.30 12.99
CA LEU A 35 -2.21 5.38 11.63
C LEU A 35 -2.17 6.81 11.11
N LEU A 36 -3.22 7.61 11.38
CA LEU A 36 -3.23 9.01 10.99
C LEU A 36 -2.14 9.77 11.77
N CYS A 37 -1.88 9.41 13.03
CA CYS A 37 -0.73 9.87 13.83
C CYS A 37 0.61 9.58 13.15
N LEU A 38 0.80 8.35 12.70
CA LEU A 38 2.01 7.94 11.98
C LEU A 38 2.17 8.68 10.64
N LEU A 39 1.13 8.79 9.82
CA LEU A 39 1.16 9.52 8.55
C LEU A 39 1.52 11.01 8.74
N TYR A 40 1.01 11.63 9.80
CA TYR A 40 1.37 13.00 10.15
C TYR A 40 2.83 13.12 10.57
N ARG A 41 3.29 12.28 11.52
CA ARG A 41 4.67 12.33 12.03
C ARG A 41 5.71 12.02 10.95
N THR A 42 5.34 11.26 9.93
CA THR A 42 6.24 10.83 8.85
C THR A 42 6.33 11.81 7.68
N GLY A 43 5.65 12.96 7.74
CA GLY A 43 5.76 13.98 6.69
C GLY A 43 4.76 13.85 5.53
N LEU A 44 3.82 12.89 5.61
CA LEU A 44 2.91 12.58 4.49
C LEU A 44 1.63 13.41 4.46
N LEU A 45 1.37 14.22 5.47
CA LEU A 45 0.24 15.16 5.49
C LEU A 45 0.74 16.59 5.30
N VAL A 46 -0.09 17.44 4.71
CA VAL A 46 0.26 18.85 4.38
C VAL A 46 0.72 19.62 5.61
N GLU A 47 0.10 19.38 6.76
CA GLU A 47 0.41 20.07 8.02
C GLU A 47 1.77 19.69 8.62
N SER A 48 2.38 18.60 8.14
CA SER A 48 3.68 18.11 8.63
C SER A 48 4.88 18.96 8.16
N ASP A 49 4.66 19.91 7.24
CA ASP A 49 5.73 20.82 6.79
C ASP A 49 5.98 21.98 7.75
N LYS A 50 5.09 22.21 8.72
CA LYS A 50 5.32 23.19 9.79
C LYS A 50 6.43 22.74 10.76
N THR A 51 6.76 21.46 10.77
CA THR A 51 7.88 20.92 11.55
C THR A 51 9.09 20.74 10.63
N PHE A 52 10.04 21.67 10.73
CA PHE A 52 11.32 21.68 9.97
C PHE A 52 12.03 20.31 9.97
N GLY A 53 11.86 19.52 11.04
CA GLY A 53 12.46 18.20 11.19
C GLY A 53 12.05 17.15 10.14
N SER A 54 10.85 17.19 9.56
CA SER A 54 10.38 16.10 8.68
C SER A 54 11.13 16.02 7.34
N LYS A 55 11.73 17.13 6.88
CA LYS A 55 12.57 17.17 5.65
C LYS A 55 13.98 16.68 5.94
N ILE A 56 14.55 17.06 7.08
CA ILE A 56 15.91 16.71 7.49
C ILE A 56 15.99 15.22 7.83
N ILE A 57 15.05 14.71 8.63
CA ILE A 57 15.01 13.30 9.04
C ILE A 57 15.05 12.38 7.82
N PHE A 58 14.31 12.70 6.75
CA PHE A 58 14.28 11.86 5.57
C PHE A 58 15.58 11.91 4.76
N ARG A 59 16.19 13.10 4.58
CA ARG A 59 17.49 13.20 3.91
C ARG A 59 18.56 12.42 4.66
N MET A 60 18.54 12.50 5.99
CA MET A 60 19.42 11.72 6.85
C MET A 60 19.14 10.22 6.73
N LEU A 61 17.87 9.80 6.70
CA LEU A 61 17.49 8.40 6.51
C LEU A 61 17.93 7.86 5.14
N LEU A 62 17.77 8.64 4.07
CA LEU A 62 18.25 8.28 2.73
C LEU A 62 19.77 8.10 2.71
N LEU A 63 20.50 9.05 3.29
CA LEU A 63 21.96 8.98 3.40
C LEU A 63 22.40 7.74 4.20
N LEU A 64 21.73 7.47 5.32
CA LEU A 64 21.98 6.27 6.14
C LEU A 64 21.70 4.98 5.37
N VAL A 65 20.64 4.91 4.56
CA VAL A 65 20.36 3.73 3.71
C VAL A 65 21.43 3.54 2.66
N LEU A 66 21.86 4.62 1.99
CA LEU A 66 22.93 4.53 1.00
C LEU A 66 24.23 4.04 1.67
N LEU A 67 24.62 4.65 2.79
CA LEU A 67 25.79 4.24 3.57
C LEU A 67 25.70 2.77 4.03
N ALA A 68 24.53 2.33 4.52
CA ALA A 68 24.31 0.94 4.94
C ALA A 68 24.54 -0.06 3.82
N ASN A 69 24.06 0.28 2.62
CA ASN A 69 24.18 -0.59 1.46
C ASN A 69 25.58 -0.54 0.85
N THR A 70 26.22 0.63 0.80
CA THR A 70 27.61 0.76 0.37
C THR A 70 28.54 -0.03 1.30
N TYR A 71 28.32 0.05 2.63
CA TYR A 71 29.07 -0.73 3.61
C TYR A 71 28.88 -2.24 3.40
N ARG A 72 27.63 -2.70 3.19
CA ARG A 72 27.37 -4.12 2.88
C ARG A 72 28.05 -4.55 1.59
N ALA A 73 27.85 -3.81 0.50
CA ALA A 73 28.48 -4.10 -0.79
C ALA A 73 30.00 -4.19 -0.65
N TYR A 74 30.62 -3.22 0.02
CA TYR A 74 32.06 -3.22 0.32
C TYR A 74 32.48 -4.46 1.13
N SER A 75 31.75 -4.78 2.20
CA SER A 75 32.04 -5.98 3.02
C SER A 75 31.94 -7.29 2.23
N TYR A 76 31.17 -7.32 1.14
CA TYR A 76 31.07 -8.49 0.27
C TYR A 76 32.18 -8.54 -0.78
N PHE A 77 32.54 -7.41 -1.39
CA PHE A 77 33.66 -7.35 -2.33
C PHE A 77 35.01 -7.64 -1.67
N ALA A 78 35.14 -7.34 -0.37
CA ALA A 78 36.35 -7.60 0.40
C ALA A 78 36.60 -9.09 0.73
N TYR A 79 35.59 -9.98 0.61
CA TYR A 79 35.74 -11.43 0.89
C TYR A 79 35.42 -12.26 -0.36
N PRO A 80 36.40 -12.47 -1.26
CA PRO A 80 36.17 -13.13 -2.54
C PRO A 80 36.13 -14.66 -2.41
N SER A 81 34.97 -15.28 -2.57
CA SER A 81 34.84 -16.68 -3.01
C SER A 81 34.12 -16.73 -4.36
N LYS A 82 34.81 -17.19 -5.42
CA LYS A 82 34.48 -16.85 -6.82
C LYS A 82 33.13 -17.36 -7.36
N ILE A 83 32.56 -18.48 -6.88
CA ILE A 83 31.33 -19.06 -7.48
C ILE A 83 30.07 -18.75 -6.67
N ILE A 84 30.16 -18.76 -5.33
CA ILE A 84 29.08 -18.31 -4.44
C ILE A 84 28.82 -16.79 -4.62
N SER A 85 29.81 -16.05 -5.14
CA SER A 85 29.73 -14.60 -5.28
C SER A 85 28.64 -14.08 -6.23
N ASP A 86 28.37 -14.70 -7.39
CA ASP A 86 27.47 -14.08 -8.39
C ASP A 86 25.99 -14.18 -8.01
N LEU A 87 25.48 -15.39 -7.69
CA LEU A 87 24.09 -15.56 -7.28
C LEU A 87 23.79 -14.82 -5.96
N PHE A 88 24.72 -14.87 -5.01
CA PHE A 88 24.62 -14.10 -3.77
C PHE A 88 24.61 -12.60 -4.02
N PHE A 89 25.44 -12.09 -4.94
CA PHE A 89 25.43 -10.68 -5.36
C PHE A 89 24.09 -10.30 -5.97
N ARG A 90 23.54 -11.11 -6.88
CA ARG A 90 22.23 -10.88 -7.50
C ARG A 90 21.11 -10.80 -6.46
N ILE A 91 21.07 -11.74 -5.50
CA ILE A 91 20.08 -11.74 -4.41
C ILE A 91 20.19 -10.45 -3.58
N ASN A 92 21.40 -10.05 -3.20
CA ASN A 92 21.61 -8.81 -2.44
C ASN A 92 21.27 -7.55 -3.24
N PHE A 93 21.52 -7.54 -4.55
CA PHE A 93 21.13 -6.46 -5.44
C PHE A 93 19.60 -6.32 -5.52
N ILE A 94 18.86 -7.43 -5.62
CA ILE A 94 17.39 -7.43 -5.60
C ILE A 94 16.87 -6.93 -4.24
N GLN A 95 17.51 -7.33 -3.14
CA GLN A 95 17.17 -6.81 -1.81
C GLN A 95 17.43 -5.30 -1.70
N PHE A 96 18.55 -4.82 -2.25
CA PHE A 96 18.85 -3.39 -2.31
C PHE A 96 17.78 -2.62 -3.10
N LEU A 97 17.36 -3.16 -4.24
CA LEU A 97 16.28 -2.59 -5.04
C LEU A 97 14.98 -2.48 -4.23
N SER A 98 14.67 -3.46 -3.37
CA SER A 98 13.48 -3.39 -2.51
C SER A 98 13.50 -2.19 -1.55
N TYR A 99 14.68 -1.81 -1.04
CA TYR A 99 14.87 -0.63 -0.20
C TYR A 99 14.74 0.67 -1.00
N LEU A 100 15.37 0.74 -2.19
CA LEU A 100 15.24 1.89 -3.09
C LEU A 100 13.79 2.14 -3.51
N LEU A 101 13.04 1.07 -3.81
CA LEU A 101 11.62 1.16 -4.14
C LEU A 101 10.79 1.69 -2.96
N SER A 102 11.12 1.30 -1.72
CA SER A 102 10.45 1.84 -0.53
C SER A 102 10.73 3.34 -0.32
N ILE A 103 11.97 3.79 -0.57
CA ILE A 103 12.35 5.22 -0.58
C ILE A 103 11.54 5.96 -1.65
N ALA A 104 11.54 5.43 -2.88
CA ALA A 104 10.84 6.03 -4.01
C ALA A 104 9.32 6.12 -3.73
N MET A 105 8.75 5.10 -3.08
CA MET A 105 7.36 5.10 -2.62
C MET A 105 7.09 6.19 -1.58
N TRP A 106 7.95 6.36 -0.57
CA TRP A 106 7.84 7.48 0.38
C TRP A 106 7.84 8.82 -0.36
N TYR A 107 8.79 9.01 -1.28
CA TYR A 107 8.93 10.25 -2.03
C TYR A 107 7.71 10.54 -2.89
N ALA A 108 7.19 9.51 -3.58
CA ALA A 108 5.95 9.60 -4.35
C ALA A 108 4.75 10.00 -3.46
N MET A 109 4.60 9.36 -2.31
CA MET A 109 3.56 9.70 -1.33
C MET A 109 3.69 11.14 -0.84
N ARG A 110 4.91 11.60 -0.54
CA ARG A 110 5.16 12.98 -0.09
C ARG A 110 4.80 14.01 -1.16
N ARG A 111 5.11 13.76 -2.44
CA ARG A 111 4.69 14.65 -3.54
C ARG A 111 3.18 14.74 -3.67
N LYS A 112 2.45 13.68 -3.31
CA LYS A 112 0.97 13.61 -3.38
C LYS A 112 0.26 13.92 -2.07
N ARG A 113 0.95 14.40 -1.02
CA ARG A 113 0.39 14.69 0.32
C ARG A 113 -0.84 15.60 0.33
N LYS A 114 -0.92 16.59 -0.57
CA LYS A 114 -2.09 17.49 -0.68
C LYS A 114 -3.31 16.69 -1.10
N SER A 115 -3.19 15.92 -2.18
CA SER A 115 -4.23 15.01 -2.67
C SER A 115 -4.59 13.93 -1.64
N LEU A 116 -3.60 13.37 -0.92
CA LEU A 116 -3.84 12.43 0.17
C LEU A 116 -4.67 13.05 1.31
N SER A 117 -4.35 14.30 1.68
CA SER A 117 -5.08 15.02 2.75
C SER A 117 -6.52 15.31 2.34
N ILE A 118 -6.75 15.70 1.09
CA ILE A 118 -8.10 15.89 0.51
C ILE A 118 -8.88 14.57 0.51
N LEU A 119 -8.25 13.48 0.09
CA LEU A 119 -8.86 12.14 0.06
C LEU A 119 -9.31 11.69 1.44
N LEU A 120 -8.42 11.85 2.43
CA LEU A 120 -8.71 11.50 3.82
C LEU A 120 -9.86 12.35 4.38
N CYS A 121 -9.88 13.65 4.08
CA CYS A 121 -10.95 14.55 4.51
C CYS A 121 -12.30 14.14 3.91
N ARG A 122 -12.34 13.91 2.60
CA ARG A 122 -13.56 13.51 1.87
C ARG A 122 -14.11 12.19 2.41
N LEU A 123 -13.28 11.14 2.48
CA LEU A 123 -13.73 9.82 2.93
C LEU A 123 -14.19 9.84 4.39
N ARG A 124 -13.55 10.64 5.24
CA ARG A 124 -13.95 10.81 6.64
C ARG A 124 -15.32 11.47 6.77
N ASN A 125 -15.58 12.55 6.03
CA ASN A 125 -16.84 13.27 6.11
C ASN A 125 -18.01 12.38 5.67
N SER A 126 -17.76 11.45 4.74
CA SER A 126 -18.74 10.44 4.37
C SER A 126 -18.91 9.41 5.48
N HIS A 127 -17.84 8.73 5.91
CA HIS A 127 -17.88 7.77 7.02
C HIS A 127 -16.59 7.78 7.85
N PRO A 128 -16.67 7.66 9.19
CA PRO A 128 -15.49 7.53 10.02
C PRO A 128 -14.71 6.26 9.67
N PHE A 129 -13.38 6.35 9.73
CA PHE A 129 -12.47 5.23 9.55
C PHE A 129 -12.63 4.24 10.71
N THR A 130 -13.57 3.31 10.57
CA THR A 130 -13.75 2.21 11.51
C THR A 130 -12.75 1.12 11.17
N ARG A 131 -11.75 0.96 12.03
CA ARG A 131 -10.73 -0.08 11.88
C ARG A 131 -11.24 -1.41 12.43
N SER A 132 -11.03 -2.50 11.70
CA SER A 132 -11.30 -3.84 12.24
C SER A 132 -10.25 -4.25 13.28
N ARG A 133 -10.60 -5.16 14.20
CA ARG A 133 -9.62 -5.73 15.17
C ARG A 133 -8.38 -6.27 14.45
N LEU A 134 -8.58 -6.93 13.31
CA LEU A 134 -7.50 -7.46 12.47
C LEU A 134 -6.57 -6.35 11.95
N GLN A 135 -7.11 -5.24 11.46
CA GLN A 135 -6.27 -4.12 11.00
C GLN A 135 -5.48 -3.46 12.12
N THR A 136 -6.04 -3.40 13.33
CA THR A 136 -5.32 -2.89 14.50
C THR A 136 -4.16 -3.82 14.84
N PHE A 137 -4.41 -5.13 14.85
CA PHE A 137 -3.39 -6.14 15.05
C PHE A 137 -2.27 -6.04 13.99
N LEU A 138 -2.63 -5.96 12.70
CA LEU A 138 -1.66 -5.83 11.61
C LEU A 138 -0.83 -4.54 11.71
N LEU A 139 -1.43 -3.44 12.17
CA LEU A 139 -0.70 -2.19 12.38
C LEU A 139 0.29 -2.29 13.54
N LEU A 140 -0.14 -2.88 14.67
CA LEU A 140 0.75 -3.11 15.81
C LEU A 140 1.89 -4.04 15.43
N PHE A 141 1.59 -5.11 14.69
CA PHE A 141 2.57 -6.05 14.16
C PHE A 141 3.55 -5.37 13.21
N ALA A 142 3.08 -4.56 12.26
CA ALA A 142 3.97 -3.79 11.38
C ALA A 142 4.86 -2.82 12.17
N CYS A 143 4.36 -2.23 13.25
CA CYS A 143 5.13 -1.33 14.10
C CYS A 143 6.10 -2.04 15.04
N SER A 144 5.86 -3.30 15.42
CA SER A 144 6.75 -4.09 16.27
C SER A 144 7.87 -4.78 15.49
N MET A 145 7.78 -4.85 14.16
CA MET A 145 8.80 -5.44 13.27
C MET A 145 10.24 -4.99 13.57
N PRO A 146 10.56 -3.69 13.71
CA PRO A 146 11.93 -3.28 14.00
C PRO A 146 12.48 -3.88 15.30
N ILE A 147 11.63 -3.98 16.33
CA ILE A 147 12.01 -4.50 17.64
C ILE A 147 12.27 -6.01 17.54
N THR A 148 11.38 -6.76 16.88
CA THR A 148 11.54 -8.22 16.76
C THR A 148 12.78 -8.58 15.95
N PHE A 149 13.03 -7.90 14.82
CA PHE A 149 14.20 -8.11 13.99
C PHE A 149 15.50 -7.72 14.70
N GLU A 150 15.52 -6.62 15.47
CA GLU A 150 16.70 -6.22 16.24
C GLU A 150 17.06 -7.25 17.32
N ILE A 151 16.07 -7.77 18.05
CA ILE A 151 16.29 -8.82 19.05
C ILE A 151 16.92 -10.05 18.39
N MET A 152 16.38 -10.48 17.24
CA MET A 152 16.90 -11.62 16.49
C MET A 152 18.33 -11.39 15.97
N ALA A 153 18.61 -10.18 15.47
CA ALA A 153 19.93 -9.77 15.01
C ALA A 153 20.96 -9.82 16.14
N ARG A 154 20.62 -9.30 17.32
CA ARG A 154 21.50 -9.33 18.51
C ARG A 154 21.78 -10.74 19.01
N ILE A 155 20.77 -11.60 19.07
CA ILE A 155 20.95 -13.02 19.45
C ILE A 155 21.92 -13.71 18.47
N THR A 156 21.79 -13.42 17.18
CA THR A 156 22.66 -13.99 16.14
C THR A 156 24.10 -13.47 16.23
N MET A 157 24.28 -12.18 16.50
CA MET A 157 25.60 -11.55 16.67
C MET A 157 26.29 -12.02 17.94
N ALA A 158 25.58 -12.12 19.07
CA ALA A 158 26.14 -12.62 20.33
C ALA A 158 26.75 -14.02 20.17
N ARG A 159 26.20 -14.86 19.29
CA ARG A 159 26.74 -16.19 18.99
C ARG A 159 27.96 -16.18 18.06
N LYS A 160 28.09 -15.19 17.17
CA LYS A 160 29.21 -15.09 16.21
C LYS A 160 30.45 -14.42 16.81
N VAL A 161 30.27 -13.51 17.76
CA VAL A 161 31.33 -12.60 18.25
C VAL A 161 32.06 -13.15 19.49
N ALA A 162 31.81 -14.38 19.92
CA ALA A 162 32.59 -15.05 20.96
C ALA A 162 34.08 -15.32 20.57
N GLY A 163 34.59 -14.73 19.48
CA GLY A 163 35.92 -15.03 18.92
C GLY A 163 36.78 -13.87 18.39
N SER A 164 36.37 -12.59 18.45
CA SER A 164 37.31 -11.48 18.10
C SER A 164 36.99 -10.17 18.85
N LEU A 165 38.02 -9.59 19.48
CA LEU A 165 37.90 -8.56 20.53
C LEU A 165 38.08 -7.11 20.07
N ASP A 166 38.61 -6.84 18.87
CA ASP A 166 38.93 -5.45 18.52
C ASP A 166 37.70 -4.70 17.95
N ASN A 167 37.31 -3.64 18.67
CA ASN A 167 36.16 -2.76 18.37
C ASN A 167 34.77 -3.42 18.34
N TYR A 168 34.54 -4.32 19.30
CA TYR A 168 33.26 -4.98 19.58
C TYR A 168 32.06 -4.02 19.65
N TYR A 169 32.14 -3.00 20.50
CA TYR A 169 31.02 -2.10 20.78
C TYR A 169 30.66 -1.23 19.58
N PHE A 170 31.67 -0.70 18.88
CA PHE A 170 31.44 0.11 17.69
C PHE A 170 30.77 -0.69 16.58
N SER A 171 31.23 -1.93 16.33
CA SER A 171 30.66 -2.81 15.31
C SER A 171 29.21 -3.20 15.61
N ILE A 172 28.88 -3.45 16.89
CA ILE A 172 27.50 -3.74 17.31
C ILE A 172 26.61 -2.53 17.12
N VAL A 173 27.03 -1.36 17.62
CA VAL A 173 26.22 -0.12 17.51
C VAL A 173 25.99 0.22 16.04
N LEU A 174 27.03 0.17 15.21
CA LEU A 174 26.92 0.43 13.79
C LEU A 174 25.97 -0.57 13.11
N PHE A 175 26.17 -1.88 13.30
CA PHE A 175 25.32 -2.90 12.69
C PHE A 175 23.86 -2.79 13.13
N SER A 176 23.61 -2.52 14.42
CA SER A 176 22.27 -2.25 14.93
C SER A 176 21.66 -1.04 14.24
N LEU A 177 22.34 0.11 14.20
CA LEU A 177 21.83 1.32 13.54
C LEU A 177 21.48 1.08 12.07
N LEU A 178 22.36 0.40 11.32
CA LEU A 178 22.11 0.08 9.91
C LEU A 178 20.93 -0.89 9.76
N SER A 179 20.79 -1.87 10.66
CA SER A 179 19.66 -2.81 10.67
C SER A 179 18.33 -2.10 10.94
N TRP A 180 18.29 -1.21 11.94
CA TRP A 180 17.12 -0.39 12.26
C TRP A 180 16.67 0.44 11.07
N VAL A 181 17.60 1.14 10.42
CA VAL A 181 17.31 1.95 9.23
C VAL A 181 16.71 1.08 8.13
N GLN A 182 17.27 -0.10 7.87
CA GLN A 182 16.75 -1.01 6.86
C GLN A 182 15.35 -1.51 7.19
N ILE A 183 15.09 -1.94 8.43
CA ILE A 183 13.78 -2.49 8.83
C ILE A 183 12.69 -1.41 8.81
N ILE A 184 13.03 -0.19 9.24
CA ILE A 184 12.14 0.98 9.17
C ILE A 184 11.76 1.25 7.72
N MET A 185 12.75 1.23 6.81
CA MET A 185 12.52 1.44 5.39
C MET A 185 11.75 0.29 4.75
N TYR A 186 12.13 -0.94 5.02
CA TYR A 186 11.42 -2.13 4.60
C TYR A 186 11.63 -3.26 5.62
N PRO A 187 10.55 -3.87 6.15
CA PRO A 187 9.18 -3.79 5.64
C PRO A 187 8.27 -2.77 6.34
N MET A 188 8.69 -2.14 7.45
CA MET A 188 7.79 -1.34 8.30
C MET A 188 7.04 -0.27 7.50
N TRP A 189 7.78 0.58 6.78
CA TRP A 189 7.17 1.66 6.00
C TRP A 189 6.26 1.15 4.90
N THR A 190 6.72 0.17 4.11
CA THR A 190 5.91 -0.43 3.04
C THR A 190 4.60 -0.98 3.58
N ASN A 191 4.64 -1.72 4.69
CA ASN A 191 3.44 -2.24 5.35
C ASN A 191 2.50 -1.12 5.84
N LEU A 192 3.02 0.00 6.35
CA LEU A 192 2.18 1.14 6.74
C LEU A 192 1.43 1.74 5.55
N ILE A 193 2.08 1.82 4.39
CA ILE A 193 1.44 2.30 3.16
C ILE A 193 0.44 1.28 2.62
N VAL A 194 0.75 -0.03 2.65
CA VAL A 194 -0.18 -1.11 2.31
C VAL A 194 -1.45 -1.01 3.16
N LEU A 195 -1.28 -0.88 4.49
CA LEU A 195 -2.41 -0.78 5.43
C LEU A 195 -3.24 0.48 5.19
N SER A 196 -2.58 1.61 4.91
CA SER A 196 -3.26 2.86 4.56
C SER A 196 -4.08 2.72 3.29
N TYR A 197 -3.46 2.18 2.24
CA TYR A 197 -4.11 1.95 0.96
C TYR A 197 -5.30 0.99 1.10
N GLY A 198 -5.12 -0.14 1.79
CA GLY A 198 -6.17 -1.11 2.04
C GLY A 198 -7.34 -0.55 2.84
N LEU A 199 -7.07 0.28 3.85
CA LEU A 199 -8.12 0.93 4.65
C LEU A 199 -8.95 1.94 3.83
N LEU A 200 -8.30 2.68 2.92
CA LEU A 200 -9.00 3.58 2.01
C LEU A 200 -9.85 2.80 1.01
N CYS A 201 -9.30 1.75 0.39
CA CYS A 201 -10.04 0.85 -0.50
C CYS A 201 -11.27 0.26 0.22
N GLN A 202 -11.09 -0.26 1.43
CA GLN A 202 -12.19 -0.84 2.20
C GLN A 202 -13.26 0.19 2.57
N THR A 203 -12.87 1.42 2.87
CA THR A 203 -13.82 2.50 3.17
C THR A 203 -14.71 2.80 1.96
N ILE A 204 -14.12 2.84 0.77
CA ILE A 204 -14.84 3.01 -0.50
C ILE A 204 -15.71 1.78 -0.80
N CYS A 205 -15.18 0.56 -0.66
CA CYS A 205 -15.96 -0.69 -0.80
C CYS A 205 -17.20 -0.67 0.10
N ARG A 206 -17.08 -0.17 1.33
CA ARG A 206 -18.22 -0.06 2.25
C ARG A 206 -19.26 0.93 1.75
N GLN A 207 -18.85 2.08 1.21
CA GLN A 207 -19.80 3.04 0.63
C GLN A 207 -20.57 2.43 -0.55
N LEU A 208 -19.88 1.68 -1.43
CA LEU A 208 -20.52 0.93 -2.51
C LEU A 208 -21.50 -0.12 -1.99
N HIS A 209 -21.09 -0.87 -0.97
CA HIS A 209 -21.93 -1.88 -0.34
C HIS A 209 -23.20 -1.29 0.28
N LEU A 210 -23.09 -0.16 0.99
CA LEU A 210 -24.23 0.52 1.60
C LEU A 210 -25.19 1.08 0.54
N LEU A 211 -24.66 1.69 -0.52
CA LEU A 211 -25.46 2.17 -1.64
C LEU A 211 -26.20 1.01 -2.33
N ARG A 212 -25.52 -0.12 -2.53
CA ARG A 212 -26.12 -1.34 -3.06
C ARG A 212 -27.24 -1.86 -2.15
N ALA A 213 -26.98 -1.96 -0.85
CA ALA A 213 -27.97 -2.45 0.11
C ALA A 213 -29.21 -1.55 0.16
N HIS A 214 -29.03 -0.23 0.00
CA HIS A 214 -30.11 0.73 -0.10
C HIS A 214 -30.98 0.49 -1.35
N ILE A 215 -30.35 0.27 -2.51
CA ILE A 215 -31.04 -0.08 -3.76
C ILE A 215 -31.80 -1.41 -3.63
N GLU A 216 -31.17 -2.44 -3.07
CA GLU A 216 -31.79 -3.77 -2.93
C GLU A 216 -33.03 -3.76 -2.03
N LYS A 217 -33.00 -2.96 -0.94
CA LYS A 217 -34.11 -2.83 0.02
C LYS A 217 -35.26 -1.95 -0.47
N CYS A 218 -35.02 -1.03 -1.39
CA CYS A 218 -36.07 -0.15 -1.93
C CYS A 218 -37.06 -0.97 -2.79
N PRO A 219 -38.38 -0.88 -2.56
CA PRO A 219 -39.35 -1.58 -3.40
C PRO A 219 -39.38 -0.95 -4.82
N PRO A 220 -39.69 -1.73 -5.87
CA PRO A 220 -39.64 -1.23 -7.25
C PRO A 220 -40.53 0.00 -7.52
N GLN A 221 -41.66 0.12 -6.81
CA GLN A 221 -42.59 1.24 -6.93
C GLN A 221 -42.01 2.56 -6.38
N GLU A 222 -41.19 2.49 -5.33
CA GLU A 222 -40.55 3.65 -4.71
C GLU A 222 -39.24 4.06 -5.43
N PHE A 223 -38.77 3.25 -6.38
CA PHE A 223 -37.55 3.52 -7.14
C PHE A 223 -37.75 4.56 -8.26
N THR A 224 -38.25 5.73 -7.86
CA THR A 224 -38.62 6.87 -8.71
C THR A 224 -37.40 7.50 -9.42
N ILE A 225 -37.67 8.40 -10.37
CA ILE A 225 -36.62 9.16 -11.09
C ILE A 225 -35.73 9.95 -10.11
N LEU A 226 -36.35 10.54 -9.07
CA LEU A 226 -35.61 11.26 -8.02
C LEU A 226 -34.64 10.33 -7.28
N MET A 227 -35.09 9.13 -6.93
CA MET A 227 -34.26 8.11 -6.27
C MET A 227 -33.11 7.65 -7.16
N GLN A 228 -33.36 7.44 -8.46
CA GLN A 228 -32.33 7.10 -9.44
C GLN A 228 -31.27 8.20 -9.56
N SER A 229 -31.71 9.45 -9.64
CA SER A 229 -30.82 10.61 -9.67
C SER A 229 -29.96 10.70 -8.40
N ASP A 230 -30.53 10.44 -7.22
CA ASP A 230 -29.77 10.45 -5.97
C ASP A 230 -28.74 9.32 -5.89
N VAL A 231 -29.10 8.11 -6.33
CA VAL A 231 -28.17 6.98 -6.45
C VAL A 231 -27.00 7.33 -7.36
N VAL A 232 -27.28 7.88 -8.54
CA VAL A 232 -26.23 8.30 -9.50
C VAL A 232 -25.36 9.41 -8.91
N LYS A 233 -25.95 10.38 -8.18
CA LYS A 233 -25.20 11.44 -7.50
C LYS A 233 -24.29 10.87 -6.41
N HIS A 234 -24.74 9.86 -5.67
CA HIS A 234 -23.94 9.19 -4.65
C HIS A 234 -22.80 8.37 -5.27
N GLU A 235 -23.10 7.65 -6.36
CA GLU A 235 -22.12 6.90 -7.14
C GLU A 235 -21.01 7.82 -7.69
N LEU A 236 -21.38 8.98 -8.24
CA LEU A 236 -20.42 9.98 -8.73
C LEU A 236 -19.46 10.46 -7.63
N LYS A 237 -19.95 10.67 -6.40
CA LYS A 237 -19.10 11.03 -5.25
C LYS A 237 -18.12 9.92 -4.89
N ILE A 238 -18.55 8.66 -5.00
CA ILE A 238 -17.69 7.50 -4.81
C ILE A 238 -16.63 7.45 -5.92
N ASN A 239 -17.02 7.59 -7.18
CA ASN A 239 -16.11 7.61 -8.32
C ASN A 239 -15.02 8.69 -8.17
N LEU A 240 -15.39 9.91 -7.77
CA LEU A 240 -14.41 10.97 -7.49
C LEU A 240 -13.40 10.59 -6.38
N SER A 241 -13.84 9.81 -5.39
CA SER A 241 -12.96 9.29 -4.34
C SER A 241 -12.03 8.19 -4.87
N VAL A 242 -12.52 7.32 -5.76
CA VAL A 242 -11.72 6.30 -6.45
C VAL A 242 -10.66 6.95 -7.35
N GLN A 243 -11.04 7.94 -8.15
CA GLN A 243 -10.10 8.68 -9.02
C GLN A 243 -9.01 9.38 -8.20
N LEU A 244 -9.39 9.98 -7.07
CA LEU A 244 -8.41 10.61 -6.17
C LEU A 244 -7.50 9.58 -5.49
N LEU A 245 -8.05 8.43 -5.10
CA LEU A 245 -7.26 7.30 -4.58
C LEU A 245 -6.24 6.82 -5.61
N GLN A 246 -6.67 6.60 -6.86
CA GLN A 246 -5.81 6.23 -7.99
C GLN A 246 -4.72 7.29 -8.22
N LYS A 247 -5.07 8.58 -8.26
CA LYS A 247 -4.11 9.68 -8.44
C LYS A 247 -3.04 9.74 -7.34
N VAL A 248 -3.39 9.38 -6.10
CA VAL A 248 -2.47 9.38 -4.96
C VAL A 248 -1.61 8.12 -4.96
N PHE A 249 -2.20 6.94 -5.18
CA PHE A 249 -1.57 5.64 -4.96
C PHE A 249 -1.08 4.94 -6.21
N SER A 250 -1.31 5.45 -7.43
CA SER A 250 -0.85 4.75 -8.65
C SER A 250 0.67 4.47 -8.64
N VAL A 251 1.50 5.49 -8.41
CA VAL A 251 2.96 5.30 -8.31
C VAL A 251 3.36 4.55 -7.02
N PRO A 252 2.86 4.91 -5.82
CA PRO A 252 3.18 4.18 -4.59
C PRO A 252 2.81 2.69 -4.62
N SER A 253 1.66 2.32 -5.18
CA SER A 253 1.18 0.93 -5.25
C SER A 253 2.03 0.09 -6.22
N PHE A 254 2.53 0.68 -7.30
CA PHE A 254 3.52 0.05 -8.17
C PHE A 254 4.81 -0.27 -7.40
N PHE A 255 5.41 0.72 -6.76
CA PHE A 255 6.64 0.51 -5.98
C PHE A 255 6.46 -0.46 -4.80
N MET A 256 5.29 -0.42 -4.14
CA MET A 256 4.91 -1.37 -3.10
C MET A 256 4.87 -2.81 -3.62
N ALA A 257 4.21 -3.05 -4.75
CA ALA A 257 4.14 -4.37 -5.37
C ALA A 257 5.53 -4.87 -5.78
N CYS A 258 6.33 -4.03 -6.44
CA CYS A 258 7.70 -4.38 -6.82
C CYS A 258 8.58 -4.67 -5.60
N SER A 259 8.50 -3.86 -4.55
CA SER A 259 9.30 -4.02 -3.33
C SER A 259 9.00 -5.36 -2.64
N HIS A 260 7.72 -5.68 -2.44
CA HIS A 260 7.32 -6.98 -1.90
C HIS A 260 7.73 -8.14 -2.81
N PHE A 261 7.57 -8.01 -4.13
CA PHE A 261 7.96 -9.05 -5.08
C PHE A 261 9.48 -9.32 -5.05
N CYS A 262 10.29 -8.26 -5.05
CA CYS A 262 11.75 -8.35 -4.90
C CYS A 262 12.13 -9.07 -3.60
N THR A 263 11.47 -8.77 -2.48
CA THR A 263 11.72 -9.48 -1.22
C THR A 263 11.28 -10.93 -1.27
N CYS A 264 10.15 -11.27 -1.91
CA CYS A 264 9.74 -12.66 -2.09
C CYS A 264 10.83 -13.46 -2.82
N ILE A 265 11.33 -12.94 -3.94
CA ILE A 265 12.42 -13.57 -4.72
C ILE A 265 13.70 -13.66 -3.88
N THR A 266 14.08 -12.57 -3.19
CA THR A 266 15.28 -12.55 -2.35
C THR A 266 15.20 -13.62 -1.27
N ALA A 267 14.07 -13.70 -0.55
CA ALA A 267 13.89 -14.64 0.54
C ALA A 267 13.93 -16.09 0.02
N LEU A 268 13.27 -16.39 -1.10
CA LEU A 268 13.33 -17.70 -1.74
C LEU A 268 14.74 -18.05 -2.21
N GLY A 269 15.39 -17.14 -2.94
CA GLY A 269 16.75 -17.35 -3.43
C GLY A 269 17.74 -17.57 -2.29
N THR A 270 17.55 -16.86 -1.18
CA THR A 270 18.37 -17.06 0.04
C THR A 270 18.11 -18.42 0.67
N ILE A 271 16.84 -18.86 0.79
CA ILE A 271 16.49 -20.19 1.32
C ILE A 271 17.08 -21.30 0.44
N ILE A 272 17.01 -21.17 -0.89
CA ILE A 272 17.52 -22.17 -1.83
C ILE A 272 19.06 -22.22 -1.76
N LEU A 273 19.72 -21.05 -1.88
CA LEU A 273 21.19 -20.96 -1.88
C LEU A 273 21.81 -21.45 -0.57
N LEU A 274 21.20 -21.12 0.57
CA LEU A 274 21.74 -21.44 1.87
C LEU A 274 21.14 -22.71 2.49
N GLY A 275 20.06 -23.25 1.93
CA GLY A 275 19.43 -24.51 2.37
C GLY A 275 20.34 -25.73 2.26
N SER A 276 21.35 -25.68 1.37
CA SER A 276 22.41 -26.67 1.25
C SER A 276 23.47 -26.58 2.37
N SER A 277 23.45 -25.50 3.17
CA SER A 277 24.38 -25.26 4.28
C SER A 277 23.64 -25.34 5.62
N LYS A 278 24.32 -25.73 6.71
CA LYS A 278 23.74 -25.75 8.07
C LYS A 278 23.49 -24.32 8.58
N LEU A 279 22.49 -23.64 8.02
CA LEU A 279 22.04 -22.32 8.45
C LEU A 279 21.64 -22.34 9.92
N PRO A 280 22.07 -21.36 10.73
CA PRO A 280 21.52 -21.16 12.06
C PRO A 280 20.00 -20.97 11.98
N PHE A 281 19.26 -21.71 12.81
CA PHE A 281 17.79 -21.69 12.86
C PHE A 281 17.20 -20.27 12.94
N MET A 282 17.87 -19.33 13.62
CA MET A 282 17.44 -17.94 13.73
C MET A 282 17.44 -17.19 12.40
N ILE A 283 18.41 -17.46 11.52
CA ILE A 283 18.48 -16.84 10.18
C ILE A 283 17.33 -17.38 9.32
N LEU A 284 17.05 -18.69 9.42
CA LEU A 284 15.92 -19.29 8.71
C LEU A 284 14.58 -18.67 9.14
N ILE A 285 14.34 -18.50 10.45
CA ILE A 285 13.16 -17.80 10.96
C ILE A 285 13.07 -16.38 10.38
N GLN A 286 14.17 -15.64 10.39
CA GLN A 286 14.20 -14.25 9.91
C GLN A 286 13.82 -14.17 8.42
N ILE A 287 14.38 -15.04 7.59
CA ILE A 287 14.08 -15.06 6.14
C ILE A 287 12.62 -15.50 5.91
N SER A 288 12.15 -16.49 6.64
CA SER A 288 10.76 -16.99 6.54
C SER A 288 9.76 -15.89 6.92
N PHE A 289 10.07 -15.13 7.95
CA PHE A 289 9.26 -14.01 8.39
C PHE A 289 9.24 -12.86 7.36
N MET A 290 10.40 -12.55 6.74
CA MET A 290 10.45 -11.60 5.61
C MET A 290 9.61 -12.08 4.42
N PHE A 291 9.68 -13.36 4.09
CA PHE A 291 8.89 -13.96 3.02
C PHE A 291 7.38 -13.86 3.29
N VAL A 292 6.94 -14.31 4.47
CA VAL A 292 5.52 -14.24 4.87
C VAL A 292 5.02 -12.80 4.89
N ASN A 293 5.84 -11.87 5.40
CA ASN A 293 5.49 -10.45 5.38
C ASN A 293 5.33 -9.91 3.95
N ALA A 294 6.26 -10.25 3.05
CA ALA A 294 6.22 -9.78 1.68
C ALA A 294 5.01 -10.36 0.91
N CYS A 295 4.77 -11.66 1.03
CA CYS A 295 3.59 -12.32 0.46
C CYS A 295 2.29 -11.75 1.03
N GLY A 296 2.21 -11.57 2.35
CA GLY A 296 1.06 -10.99 3.02
C GLY A 296 0.78 -9.56 2.59
N GLY A 297 1.82 -8.73 2.44
CA GLY A 297 1.72 -7.36 1.94
C GLY A 297 1.20 -7.29 0.51
N LEU A 298 1.73 -8.13 -0.38
CA LEU A 298 1.31 -8.21 -1.79
C LEU A 298 -0.13 -8.74 -1.93
N LEU A 299 -0.45 -9.79 -1.18
CA LEU A 299 -1.81 -10.36 -1.12
C LEU A 299 -2.81 -9.33 -0.58
N SER A 300 -2.47 -8.62 0.49
CA SER A 300 -3.32 -7.58 1.07
C SER A 300 -3.57 -6.45 0.07
N CYS A 301 -2.52 -5.99 -0.63
CA CYS A 301 -2.63 -4.97 -1.66
C CYS A 301 -3.59 -5.39 -2.78
N LEU A 302 -3.37 -6.57 -3.37
CA LEU A 302 -4.19 -7.12 -4.45
C LEU A 302 -5.63 -7.40 -4.03
N TRP A 303 -5.82 -7.95 -2.83
CA TRP A 303 -7.14 -8.32 -2.34
C TRP A 303 -8.02 -7.11 -2.06
N MET A 304 -7.45 -6.08 -1.43
CA MET A 304 -8.18 -4.86 -1.07
C MET A 304 -8.48 -4.02 -2.31
N ALA A 305 -7.50 -3.80 -3.18
CA ALA A 305 -7.71 -3.06 -4.43
C ALA A 305 -8.65 -3.80 -5.39
N GLY A 306 -8.47 -5.12 -5.54
CA GLY A 306 -9.34 -5.97 -6.37
C GLY A 306 -10.74 -6.19 -5.79
N GLY A 307 -11.02 -5.75 -4.56
CA GLY A 307 -12.37 -5.73 -4.00
C GLY A 307 -13.26 -4.63 -4.60
N LEU A 308 -12.67 -3.49 -4.99
CA LEU A 308 -13.36 -2.32 -5.53
C LEU A 308 -14.13 -2.63 -6.83
N PRO A 309 -13.49 -3.13 -7.91
CA PRO A 309 -14.19 -3.43 -9.16
C PRO A 309 -15.28 -4.49 -8.97
N ARG A 310 -15.09 -5.42 -8.04
CA ARG A 310 -16.08 -6.46 -7.72
C ARG A 310 -17.32 -5.90 -7.02
N GLU A 311 -17.17 -4.97 -6.08
CA GLU A 311 -18.33 -4.34 -5.45
C GLU A 311 -19.01 -3.35 -6.40
N ALA A 312 -18.25 -2.69 -7.28
CA ALA A 312 -18.79 -1.86 -8.36
C ALA A 312 -19.72 -2.65 -9.29
N SER A 313 -19.27 -3.81 -9.75
CA SER A 313 -20.06 -4.67 -10.64
C SER A 313 -21.35 -5.14 -9.97
N LYS A 314 -21.29 -5.54 -8.69
CA LYS A 314 -22.48 -5.95 -7.93
C LYS A 314 -23.47 -4.80 -7.73
N LEU A 315 -22.98 -3.58 -7.51
CA LEU A 315 -23.82 -2.39 -7.40
C LEU A 315 -24.57 -2.15 -8.72
N LYS A 316 -23.84 -2.20 -9.84
CA LYS A 316 -24.41 -2.10 -11.18
C LYS A 316 -25.46 -3.18 -11.44
N ASP A 317 -25.16 -4.43 -11.13
CA ASP A 317 -26.10 -5.54 -11.30
C ASP A 317 -27.35 -5.37 -10.41
N ALA A 318 -27.21 -4.86 -9.19
CA ALA A 318 -28.33 -4.56 -8.31
C ALA A 318 -29.19 -3.42 -8.87
N TYR A 319 -28.57 -2.36 -9.39
CA TYR A 319 -29.25 -1.24 -10.03
C TYR A 319 -30.03 -1.68 -11.27
N CYS A 320 -29.39 -2.39 -12.20
CA CYS A 320 -30.02 -2.90 -13.43
C CYS A 320 -31.19 -3.84 -13.11
N ARG A 321 -31.02 -4.76 -12.15
CA ARG A 321 -32.12 -5.66 -11.72
C ARG A 321 -33.31 -4.87 -11.15
N LYS A 322 -33.07 -3.84 -10.32
CA LYS A 322 -34.14 -3.00 -9.79
C LYS A 322 -34.85 -2.19 -10.87
N LEU A 323 -34.08 -1.68 -11.83
CA LEU A 323 -34.63 -0.95 -12.98
C LEU A 323 -35.55 -1.85 -13.82
N GLN A 324 -35.13 -3.08 -14.10
CA GLN A 324 -35.94 -4.08 -14.81
C GLN A 324 -37.21 -4.43 -14.04
N GLN A 325 -37.12 -4.65 -12.73
CA GLN A 325 -38.30 -4.89 -11.88
C GLN A 325 -39.29 -3.73 -11.93
N ARG A 326 -38.80 -2.48 -11.89
CA ARG A 326 -39.66 -1.31 -12.02
C ARG A 326 -40.32 -1.22 -13.39
N ARG A 327 -39.59 -1.49 -14.49
CA ARG A 327 -40.17 -1.50 -15.85
C ARG A 327 -41.32 -2.49 -15.97
N LEU A 328 -41.17 -3.69 -15.39
CA LEU A 328 -42.21 -4.73 -15.42
C LEU A 328 -43.47 -4.35 -14.61
N LEU A 329 -43.32 -3.57 -13.53
CA LEU A 329 -44.41 -3.25 -12.59
C LEU A 329 -45.09 -1.91 -12.84
N VAL A 330 -44.35 -0.90 -13.32
CA VAL A 330 -44.79 0.50 -13.37
C VAL A 330 -44.70 1.09 -14.80
N GLY A 331 -44.04 0.41 -15.74
CA GLY A 331 -43.84 0.90 -17.12
C GLY A 331 -42.52 1.67 -17.33
N GLU A 332 -42.31 2.20 -18.53
CA GLU A 332 -41.01 2.66 -19.04
C GLU A 332 -40.63 4.13 -18.77
N GLU A 333 -41.39 4.89 -17.98
CA GLU A 333 -41.12 6.32 -17.84
C GLU A 333 -39.80 6.63 -17.07
N GLY A 334 -38.81 7.16 -17.82
CA GLY A 334 -37.58 7.78 -17.31
C GLY A 334 -36.39 6.85 -16.99
N ALA A 335 -36.58 5.53 -17.09
CA ALA A 335 -35.58 4.54 -16.67
C ALA A 335 -34.32 4.48 -17.55
N ALA A 336 -34.44 4.74 -18.86
CA ALA A 336 -33.36 4.52 -19.82
C ALA A 336 -32.19 5.52 -19.73
N CYS A 337 -32.44 6.74 -19.24
CA CYS A 337 -31.42 7.81 -19.19
C CYS A 337 -30.33 7.53 -18.14
N PHE A 338 -30.71 7.03 -16.96
CA PHE A 338 -29.77 6.80 -15.85
C PHE A 338 -28.98 5.49 -15.97
N GLU A 339 -29.52 4.50 -16.70
CA GLU A 339 -28.83 3.23 -16.96
C GLU A 339 -27.52 3.46 -17.73
N LYS A 340 -27.56 4.26 -18.82
CA LYS A 340 -26.37 4.62 -19.60
C LYS A 340 -25.32 5.34 -18.75
N LYS A 341 -25.76 6.28 -17.91
CA LYS A 341 -24.85 7.06 -17.05
C LYS A 341 -24.14 6.19 -16.01
N LEU A 342 -24.81 5.19 -15.43
CA LEU A 342 -24.18 4.28 -14.46
C LEU A 342 -23.23 3.27 -15.15
N LEU A 343 -23.56 2.86 -16.39
CA LEU A 343 -22.75 1.96 -17.22
C LEU A 343 -21.38 2.54 -17.59
N GLU A 344 -21.30 3.85 -17.84
CA GLU A 344 -20.06 4.55 -18.20
C GLU A 344 -19.07 4.72 -17.04
N ILE A 345 -19.55 4.72 -15.79
CA ILE A 345 -18.73 5.12 -14.64
C ILE A 345 -17.96 3.92 -14.01
N SER A 346 -18.35 2.67 -14.29
CA SER A 346 -18.29 1.60 -13.28
C SER A 346 -17.09 0.64 -13.28
N SER A 347 -15.97 0.88 -13.96
CA SER A 347 -14.90 -0.14 -13.95
C SER A 347 -14.06 -0.12 -12.66
N TYR A 348 -13.90 1.03 -11.99
CA TYR A 348 -13.14 1.25 -10.73
C TYR A 348 -11.83 0.44 -10.58
N VAL A 349 -11.19 0.09 -11.69
CA VAL A 349 -9.97 -0.72 -11.68
C VAL A 349 -8.82 0.18 -11.25
N LEU A 350 -8.24 -0.14 -10.10
CA LEU A 350 -7.03 0.54 -9.64
C LEU A 350 -5.80 -0.05 -10.33
N SER A 351 -4.84 0.81 -10.65
CA SER A 351 -3.63 0.42 -11.37
C SER A 351 -2.35 1.07 -10.80
N GLY A 352 -1.28 0.28 -10.76
CA GLY A 352 0.06 0.76 -10.49
C GLY A 352 0.69 1.29 -11.78
N CYS A 353 0.78 2.62 -11.91
CA CYS A 353 1.31 3.32 -13.10
C CYS A 353 0.65 2.92 -14.45
N ASN A 354 -0.59 2.41 -14.45
CA ASN A 354 -1.22 1.76 -15.62
C ASN A 354 -0.45 0.54 -16.18
N ILE A 355 0.54 0.04 -15.44
CA ILE A 355 1.32 -1.15 -15.79
C ILE A 355 0.73 -2.38 -15.11
N ILE A 356 0.43 -2.27 -13.81
CA ILE A 356 -0.11 -3.38 -13.01
C ILE A 356 -1.56 -3.09 -12.67
N SER A 357 -2.49 -3.87 -13.21
CA SER A 357 -3.90 -3.79 -12.82
C SER A 357 -4.18 -4.68 -11.61
N PHE A 358 -4.78 -4.12 -10.57
CA PHE A 358 -5.04 -4.83 -9.32
C PHE A 358 -6.38 -5.57 -9.37
N TYR A 359 -6.40 -6.70 -10.07
CA TYR A 359 -7.50 -7.66 -10.00
C TYR A 359 -7.20 -8.76 -8.97
N ARG A 360 -8.25 -9.41 -8.45
CA ARG A 360 -8.06 -10.62 -7.63
C ARG A 360 -7.50 -11.79 -8.44
N SER A 361 -7.78 -11.86 -9.74
CA SER A 361 -7.20 -12.86 -10.65
C SER A 361 -5.66 -12.73 -10.74
N SER A 362 -5.13 -11.52 -10.59
CA SER A 362 -3.67 -11.26 -10.59
C SER A 362 -2.94 -11.96 -9.42
N ILE A 363 -3.66 -12.37 -8.36
CA ILE A 363 -3.08 -13.13 -7.24
C ILE A 363 -2.54 -14.48 -7.72
N LEU A 364 -3.28 -15.18 -8.58
CA LEU A 364 -2.86 -16.49 -9.09
C LEU A 364 -1.66 -16.35 -10.03
N GLY A 365 -1.67 -15.33 -10.90
CA GLY A 365 -0.53 -15.01 -11.76
C GLY A 365 0.73 -14.68 -10.96
N LEU A 366 0.59 -13.91 -9.88
CA LEU A 366 1.70 -13.62 -8.96
C LEU A 366 2.24 -14.89 -8.30
N ALA A 367 1.35 -15.74 -7.75
CA ALA A 367 1.75 -16.99 -7.11
C ALA A 367 2.49 -17.91 -8.09
N GLY A 368 1.97 -18.04 -9.32
CA GLY A 368 2.62 -18.75 -10.41
C GLY A 368 4.00 -18.18 -10.73
N THR A 369 4.13 -16.84 -10.82
CA THR A 369 5.41 -16.18 -11.12
C THR A 369 6.44 -16.42 -10.02
N ILE A 370 6.06 -16.29 -8.74
CA ILE A 370 6.96 -16.60 -7.61
C ILE A 370 7.41 -18.06 -7.65
N LEU A 371 6.48 -18.98 -7.95
CA LEU A 371 6.79 -20.41 -8.09
C LEU A 371 7.72 -20.68 -9.29
N THR A 372 7.49 -20.05 -10.44
CA THR A 372 8.36 -20.20 -11.62
C THR A 372 9.78 -19.73 -11.31
N TYR A 373 9.94 -18.57 -10.68
CA TYR A 373 11.26 -18.10 -10.27
C TYR A 373 11.89 -19.02 -9.21
N ALA A 374 11.10 -19.60 -8.30
CA ALA A 374 11.58 -20.62 -7.36
C ALA A 374 12.19 -21.81 -8.10
N VAL A 375 11.45 -22.37 -9.06
CA VAL A 375 11.87 -23.54 -9.84
C VAL A 375 13.09 -23.22 -10.69
N LEU A 376 13.12 -22.05 -11.35
CA LEU A 376 14.28 -21.62 -12.13
C LEU A 376 15.54 -21.49 -11.26
N LEU A 377 15.41 -20.94 -10.05
CA LEU A 377 16.52 -20.83 -9.12
C LEU A 377 17.03 -22.19 -8.64
N ILE A 378 16.12 -23.14 -8.36
CA ILE A 378 16.48 -24.51 -7.99
C ILE A 378 17.21 -25.22 -9.14
N ASN A 379 16.72 -25.10 -10.37
CA ASN A 379 17.28 -25.81 -11.53
C ASN A 379 18.55 -25.16 -12.09
N SER A 380 18.86 -23.92 -11.70
CA SER A 380 20.09 -23.21 -12.10
C SER A 380 21.31 -23.53 -11.23
N HIS A 381 21.12 -24.35 -10.19
CA HIS A 381 22.11 -24.78 -9.21
C HIS A 381 22.37 -26.28 -9.37
#